data_AF-A0A0W8DHC6-F1
#
_entry.id   AF-A0A0W8DHC6-F1
#
_cell.length_a   1.000
_cell.length_b   1.000
_cell.length_c   1.000
_cell.angle_alpha   90.00
_cell.angle_beta   90.00
_cell.angle_gamma   90.00
#
_symmetry.space_group_name_H-M   'P 1'
#
loop_
_entity.id
_entity.type
_entity.pdbx_description
1 polymer ?
#
loop_
_entity_poly.entity_id
_entity_poly.type
_entity_poly.pdbx_seq_one_letter_code
_entity_poly.pdbx_strand_id
1 'polypeptide(L)'
;MADQAKWQALMKWTMKHTDGTTPTEATPISEDKRRFLEMVMNEGVIDENERVKDILRILEGEDPRLVFAKEDGTIADEDNSPSPEELAQYKDTLLDELLTRIDQIDNAQNFVKMGGLRIMINVIKKYEQASSRALAAEVCSVVVQNNPYCQDAAVETDLVLQKNFFIRSAAAFITNEDVDLCESAVEGLAEFAMIGPDFMAACKKSEFDLIAKCNERIKQIDALEDEDKEFAQETKTRVEYLKKVLTV
;
A
#
# COMPACT_ATOMS: atom_id res chain seq x y z
N MET A 1 -13.36 -26.61 12.08
CA MET A 1 -14.27 -27.46 11.27
C MET A 1 -15.39 -26.59 10.69
N ALA A 2 -15.04 -25.71 9.75
CA ALA A 2 -16.03 -24.91 9.05
C ALA A 2 -16.76 -25.80 8.04
N ASP A 3 -17.96 -26.22 8.46
CA ASP A 3 -19.14 -26.36 7.62
C ASP A 3 -19.14 -27.42 6.50
N GLN A 4 -18.60 -28.60 6.77
CA GLN A 4 -18.79 -29.78 5.92
C GLN A 4 -20.28 -30.11 5.68
N ALA A 5 -21.14 -29.74 6.63
CA ALA A 5 -22.59 -29.81 6.49
C ALA A 5 -23.13 -28.83 5.44
N LYS A 6 -22.71 -27.55 5.42
CA LYS A 6 -23.06 -26.60 4.35
C LYS A 6 -22.55 -27.04 2.99
N TRP A 7 -21.31 -27.53 2.88
CA TRP A 7 -20.78 -28.00 1.60
C TRP A 7 -21.56 -29.20 1.05
N GLN A 8 -21.94 -30.15 1.91
CA GLN A 8 -22.80 -31.25 1.50
C GLN A 8 -24.23 -30.82 1.15
N ALA A 9 -24.79 -29.83 1.85
CA ALA A 9 -26.09 -29.27 1.53
C ALA A 9 -26.07 -28.54 0.17
N LEU A 10 -25.02 -27.75 -0.10
CA LEU A 10 -24.82 -27.04 -1.36
C LEU A 10 -24.62 -28.01 -2.53
N MET A 11 -23.83 -29.08 -2.33
CA MET A 11 -23.64 -30.15 -3.31
C MET A 11 -24.95 -30.88 -3.61
N LYS A 12 -25.73 -31.25 -2.58
CA LYS A 12 -27.04 -31.89 -2.77
C LYS A 12 -28.04 -30.96 -3.47
N TRP A 13 -27.96 -29.66 -3.21
CA TRP A 13 -28.80 -28.67 -3.87
C TRP A 13 -28.42 -28.50 -5.35
N THR A 14 -27.13 -28.36 -5.66
CA THR A 14 -26.63 -28.27 -7.06
C THR A 14 -26.94 -29.53 -7.85
N MET A 15 -26.70 -30.72 -7.30
CA MET A 15 -27.06 -32.00 -7.95
C MET A 15 -28.56 -32.14 -8.23
N LYS A 16 -29.43 -31.49 -7.45
CA LYS A 16 -30.88 -31.46 -7.71
C LYS A 16 -31.28 -30.50 -8.82
N HIS A 17 -30.48 -29.47 -9.09
CA HIS A 17 -30.81 -28.41 -10.05
C HIS A 17 -30.03 -28.54 -11.36
N THR A 18 -29.00 -29.38 -11.42
CA THR A 18 -28.20 -29.63 -12.62
C THR A 18 -27.63 -31.05 -12.56
N ASP A 19 -28.00 -31.91 -13.51
CA ASP A 19 -27.48 -33.29 -13.57
C ASP A 19 -26.09 -33.40 -14.24
N GLY A 20 -25.63 -32.32 -14.89
CA GLY A 20 -24.30 -32.22 -15.52
C GLY A 20 -24.10 -33.07 -16.78
N THR A 21 -25.10 -33.85 -17.17
CA THR A 21 -25.07 -34.81 -18.29
C THR A 21 -26.02 -34.44 -19.44
N THR A 22 -26.94 -33.49 -19.21
CA THR A 22 -27.73 -32.86 -20.28
C THR A 22 -27.11 -31.53 -20.73
N PRO A 23 -26.98 -31.26 -22.05
CA PRO A 23 -26.59 -29.94 -22.53
C PRO A 23 -27.59 -28.90 -22.04
N THR A 24 -27.14 -27.91 -21.29
CA THR A 24 -28.00 -26.81 -20.86
C THR A 24 -28.51 -26.07 -22.09
N GLU A 25 -29.83 -26.06 -22.31
CA GLU A 25 -30.42 -25.14 -23.29
C GLU A 25 -30.14 -23.72 -22.83
N ALA A 26 -29.27 -23.01 -23.56
CA ALA A 26 -28.96 -21.62 -23.30
C ALA A 26 -30.22 -20.78 -23.51
N THR A 27 -30.98 -20.61 -22.44
CA THR A 27 -32.16 -19.74 -22.44
C THR A 27 -31.68 -18.29 -22.33
N PRO A 28 -32.23 -17.37 -23.15
CA PRO A 28 -31.95 -15.95 -22.99
C PRO A 28 -32.25 -15.52 -21.55
N ILE A 29 -31.34 -14.74 -20.94
CA ILE A 29 -31.55 -14.20 -19.59
C ILE A 29 -32.88 -13.43 -19.54
N SER A 30 -33.75 -13.75 -18.57
CA SER A 30 -34.99 -13.00 -18.38
C SER A 30 -34.68 -11.56 -17.97
N GLU A 31 -35.51 -10.59 -18.37
CA GLU A 31 -35.26 -9.18 -18.06
C GLU A 31 -35.08 -8.93 -16.56
N ASP A 32 -35.87 -9.60 -15.71
CA ASP A 32 -35.76 -9.45 -14.26
C ASP A 32 -34.42 -9.96 -13.71
N LYS A 33 -33.92 -11.09 -14.24
CA LYS A 33 -32.60 -11.63 -13.86
C LYS A 33 -31.48 -10.75 -14.37
N ARG A 34 -31.65 -10.16 -15.56
CA ARG A 34 -30.69 -9.21 -16.12
C ARG A 34 -30.61 -7.95 -15.28
N ARG A 35 -31.76 -7.36 -14.92
CA ARG A 35 -31.83 -6.16 -14.06
C ARG A 35 -31.27 -6.43 -12.66
N PHE A 36 -31.60 -7.58 -12.08
CA PHE A 36 -31.04 -8.00 -10.80
C PHE A 36 -29.51 -8.17 -10.88
N LEU A 37 -29.01 -8.81 -11.95
CA LEU A 37 -27.57 -8.99 -12.15
C LEU A 37 -26.87 -7.65 -12.38
N GLU A 38 -27.42 -6.76 -13.20
CA GLU A 38 -26.90 -5.41 -13.44
C GLU A 38 -26.89 -4.59 -12.13
N MET A 39 -27.95 -4.67 -11.32
CA MET A 39 -28.02 -4.03 -10.00
C MET A 39 -26.95 -4.57 -9.05
N VAL A 40 -26.83 -5.90 -8.92
CA VAL A 40 -25.82 -6.53 -8.04
C VAL A 40 -24.40 -6.24 -8.52
N MET A 41 -24.17 -6.21 -9.84
CA MET A 41 -22.86 -5.84 -10.39
C MET A 41 -22.53 -4.37 -10.14
N ASN A 42 -23.51 -3.47 -10.23
CA ASN A 42 -23.30 -2.04 -10.01
C ASN A 42 -23.21 -1.67 -8.51
N GLU A 43 -23.93 -2.36 -7.63
CA GLU A 43 -23.98 -2.06 -6.19
C GLU A 43 -22.96 -2.88 -5.38
N GLY A 44 -22.61 -4.08 -5.84
CA GLY A 44 -21.78 -5.03 -5.11
C GLY A 44 -20.31 -5.08 -5.54
N VAL A 45 -19.95 -4.43 -6.65
CA VAL A 45 -18.57 -4.36 -7.14
C VAL A 45 -18.04 -2.94 -6.91
N ILE A 46 -17.14 -2.79 -5.95
CA ILE A 46 -16.38 -1.56 -5.78
C ILE A 46 -15.43 -1.46 -6.99
N ASP A 47 -15.51 -0.38 -7.75
CA ASP A 47 -14.51 -0.10 -8.78
C ASP A 47 -13.20 0.28 -8.08
N GLU A 48 -12.27 -0.68 -8.02
CA GLU A 48 -10.95 -0.53 -7.42
C GLU A 48 -10.19 0.68 -7.99
N ASN A 49 -10.33 0.96 -9.29
CA ASN A 49 -9.64 2.09 -9.91
C ASN A 49 -10.23 3.42 -9.47
N GLU A 50 -11.56 3.52 -9.39
CA GLU A 50 -12.20 4.75 -8.89
C GLU A 50 -11.87 4.97 -7.42
N ARG A 51 -11.89 3.91 -6.60
CA ARG A 51 -11.51 4.05 -5.18
C ARG A 51 -10.06 4.49 -5.01
N VAL A 52 -9.12 3.93 -5.77
CA VAL A 52 -7.72 4.38 -5.73
C VAL A 52 -7.59 5.83 -6.21
N LYS A 53 -8.33 6.26 -7.24
CA LYS A 53 -8.35 7.67 -7.68
C LYS A 53 -8.86 8.61 -6.58
N ASP A 54 -9.93 8.24 -5.90
CA ASP A 54 -10.48 9.04 -4.81
C ASP A 54 -9.48 9.22 -3.67
N ILE A 55 -8.80 8.13 -3.28
CA ILE A 55 -7.71 8.18 -2.30
C ILE A 55 -6.62 9.15 -2.76
N LEU A 56 -6.17 9.02 -4.01
CA LEU A 56 -5.12 9.87 -4.58
C LEU A 56 -5.50 11.36 -4.58
N ARG A 57 -6.76 11.69 -4.89
CA ARG A 57 -7.29 13.06 -4.86
C ARG A 57 -7.25 13.66 -3.46
N ILE A 58 -7.67 12.90 -2.45
CA ILE A 58 -7.63 13.33 -1.04
C ILE A 58 -6.18 13.56 -0.58
N LEU A 59 -5.27 12.67 -0.98
CA LEU A 59 -3.85 12.79 -0.64
C LEU A 59 -3.16 13.95 -1.36
N GLU A 60 -3.65 14.36 -2.53
CA GLU A 60 -3.16 15.56 -3.24
C GLU A 60 -3.68 16.87 -2.62
N GLY A 61 -4.70 16.78 -1.76
CA GLY A 61 -5.18 17.90 -0.93
C GLY A 61 -6.66 18.24 -1.10
N GLU A 62 -7.42 17.45 -1.86
CA GLU A 62 -8.87 17.63 -1.97
C GLU A 62 -9.56 17.23 -0.65
N ASP A 63 -10.61 17.96 -0.28
CA ASP A 63 -11.37 17.67 0.93
C ASP A 63 -12.12 16.33 0.77
N PRO A 64 -11.96 15.35 1.70
CA PRO A 64 -12.69 14.09 1.66
C PRO A 64 -14.20 14.23 1.43
N ARG A 65 -14.80 15.29 1.96
CA ARG A 65 -16.24 15.55 1.84
C ARG A 65 -16.66 15.87 0.41
N LEU A 66 -15.79 16.51 -0.36
CA LEU A 66 -16.04 16.84 -1.75
C LEU A 66 -15.82 15.63 -2.65
N VAL A 67 -14.85 14.77 -2.29
CA VAL A 67 -14.58 13.54 -3.02
C VAL A 67 -15.74 12.54 -2.88
N PHE A 68 -16.35 12.45 -1.70
CA PHE A 68 -17.50 11.59 -1.44
C PHE A 68 -18.86 12.30 -1.49
N ALA A 69 -18.91 13.55 -1.95
CA ALA A 69 -20.19 14.22 -2.15
C ALA A 69 -21.02 13.42 -3.16
N LYS A 70 -22.32 13.26 -2.89
CA LYS A 70 -23.25 12.65 -3.85
C LYS A 70 -23.22 13.46 -5.15
N GLU A 71 -23.68 12.87 -6.25
CA GLU A 71 -23.78 13.55 -7.57
C GLU A 71 -24.56 14.89 -7.52
N ASP A 72 -25.38 15.10 -6.49
CA ASP A 72 -26.13 16.33 -6.25
C ASP A 72 -25.34 17.43 -5.49
N GLY A 73 -24.08 17.17 -5.13
CA GLY A 73 -23.21 18.10 -4.40
C GLY A 73 -23.55 18.26 -2.92
N THR A 74 -24.43 17.43 -2.35
CA THR A 74 -24.77 17.50 -0.93
C THR A 74 -23.63 16.96 -0.06
N ILE A 75 -23.07 17.83 0.76
CA ILE A 75 -22.07 17.49 1.77
C ILE A 75 -22.82 17.16 3.07
N ALA A 76 -22.62 15.96 3.60
CA ALA A 76 -23.09 15.63 4.95
C ALA A 76 -22.22 16.38 5.97
N ASP A 77 -22.83 17.27 6.75
CA ASP A 77 -22.24 18.04 7.86
C ASP A 77 -21.27 19.18 7.49
N GLU A 78 -21.83 20.31 7.02
CA GLU A 78 -21.11 21.60 6.91
C GLU A 78 -20.58 22.12 8.26
N ASP A 79 -21.24 21.82 9.38
CA ASP A 79 -20.98 22.46 10.68
C ASP A 79 -19.86 21.83 11.53
N ASN A 80 -19.36 20.64 11.18
CA ASN A 80 -18.37 19.93 11.99
C ASN A 80 -17.06 19.69 11.23
N SER A 81 -16.33 20.75 10.88
CA SER A 81 -15.04 20.60 10.18
C SER A 81 -14.06 19.79 11.04
N PRO A 82 -13.48 18.68 10.52
CA PRO A 82 -12.54 17.88 11.28
C PRO A 82 -11.32 18.72 11.65
N SER A 83 -10.78 18.48 12.83
CA SER A 83 -9.52 19.07 13.24
C SER A 83 -8.38 18.64 12.30
N PRO A 84 -7.29 19.41 12.20
CA PRO A 84 -6.12 19.01 11.41
C PRO A 84 -5.55 17.63 11.79
N GLU A 85 -5.68 17.25 13.07
CA GLU A 85 -5.22 15.96 13.58
C GLU A 85 -6.12 14.81 13.12
N GLU A 86 -7.45 14.97 13.20
CA GLU A 86 -8.40 13.98 12.69
C GLU A 86 -8.25 13.80 11.17
N LEU A 87 -8.01 14.88 10.43
CA LEU A 87 -7.77 14.80 8.99
C LEU A 87 -6.45 14.07 8.67
N ALA A 88 -5.42 14.26 9.48
CA ALA A 88 -4.15 13.55 9.31
C ALA A 88 -4.30 12.05 9.60
N GLN A 89 -4.97 11.67 10.70
CA GLN A 89 -5.27 10.28 11.02
C GLN A 89 -6.13 9.61 9.93
N TYR A 90 -7.10 10.34 9.39
CA TYR A 90 -7.90 9.86 8.26
C TYR A 90 -7.05 9.59 7.02
N LYS A 91 -6.09 10.47 6.72
CA LYS A 91 -5.14 10.27 5.61
C LYS A 91 -4.22 9.07 5.83
N ASP A 92 -3.81 8.79 7.06
CA ASP A 92 -3.07 7.56 7.40
C ASP A 92 -3.93 6.33 7.12
N THR A 93 -5.20 6.33 7.55
CA THR A 93 -6.14 5.24 7.25
C THR A 93 -6.33 5.01 5.74
N LEU A 94 -6.35 6.10 4.94
CA LEU A 94 -6.43 5.98 3.47
C LEU A 94 -5.14 5.40 2.85
N LEU A 95 -3.98 5.69 3.43
CA LEU A 95 -2.71 5.09 2.99
C LEU A 95 -2.66 3.59 3.33
N ASP A 96 -3.16 3.18 4.49
CA ASP A 96 -3.32 1.75 4.85
C ASP A 96 -4.30 1.03 3.93
N GLU A 97 -5.43 1.65 3.63
CA GLU A 97 -6.39 1.12 2.66
C GLU A 97 -5.73 0.99 1.28
N LEU A 98 -4.97 2.00 0.86
CA LEU A 98 -4.25 1.98 -0.40
C LEU A 98 -3.28 0.80 -0.46
N LEU A 99 -2.47 0.58 0.58
CA LEU A 99 -1.54 -0.56 0.69
C LEU A 99 -2.26 -1.90 0.43
N THR A 100 -3.41 -2.10 1.06
CA THR A 100 -4.21 -3.32 0.89
C THR A 100 -4.67 -3.50 -0.56
N ARG A 101 -5.03 -2.40 -1.25
CA ARG A 101 -5.52 -2.44 -2.64
C ARG A 101 -4.40 -2.64 -3.65
N ILE A 102 -3.25 -2.01 -3.44
CA ILE A 102 -2.11 -2.09 -4.36
C ILE A 102 -1.28 -3.36 -4.21
N ASP A 103 -1.52 -4.17 -3.18
CA ASP A 103 -0.95 -5.52 -3.06
C ASP A 103 -1.33 -6.41 -4.27
N GLN A 104 -2.45 -6.11 -4.93
CA GLN A 104 -2.77 -6.71 -6.22
C GLN A 104 -1.95 -6.06 -7.35
N ILE A 105 -1.14 -6.89 -8.03
CA ILE A 105 -0.20 -6.45 -9.10
C ILE A 105 -0.88 -5.56 -10.16
N ASP A 106 -2.08 -5.92 -10.63
CA ASP A 106 -2.80 -5.14 -11.64
C ASP A 106 -3.21 -3.75 -11.12
N ASN A 107 -3.63 -3.66 -9.85
CA ASN A 107 -3.97 -2.39 -9.20
C ASN A 107 -2.73 -1.52 -9.00
N ALA A 108 -1.57 -2.11 -8.63
CA ALA A 108 -0.30 -1.39 -8.55
C ALA A 108 0.09 -0.76 -9.89
N GLN A 109 -0.07 -1.50 -11.01
CA GLN A 109 0.20 -0.93 -12.34
C GLN A 109 -0.75 0.21 -12.68
N ASN A 110 -2.04 0.08 -12.35
CA ASN A 110 -3.02 1.14 -12.58
C ASN A 110 -2.74 2.36 -11.71
N PHE A 111 -2.37 2.18 -10.45
CA PHE A 111 -1.89 3.23 -9.55
C PHE A 111 -0.72 4.02 -10.17
N VAL A 112 0.27 3.32 -10.73
CA VAL A 112 1.39 3.96 -11.45
C VAL A 112 0.90 4.77 -12.65
N LYS A 113 0.01 4.20 -13.48
CA LYS A 113 -0.59 4.88 -14.65
C LYS A 113 -1.37 6.14 -14.26
N MET A 114 -1.98 6.17 -13.08
CA MET A 114 -2.68 7.33 -12.53
C MET A 114 -1.73 8.40 -11.96
N GLY A 115 -0.42 8.15 -11.95
CA GLY A 115 0.58 9.06 -11.38
C GLY A 115 0.71 8.93 -9.86
N GLY A 116 0.27 7.81 -9.27
CA GLY A 116 0.29 7.58 -7.83
C GLY A 116 1.68 7.75 -7.19
N LEU A 117 2.75 7.31 -7.85
CA LEU A 117 4.13 7.49 -7.38
C LEU A 117 4.49 8.98 -7.17
N ARG A 118 4.01 9.87 -8.05
CA ARG A 118 4.22 11.32 -7.92
C ARG A 118 3.51 11.86 -6.67
N ILE A 119 2.30 11.40 -6.41
CA ILE A 119 1.49 11.82 -5.26
C ILE A 119 2.13 11.34 -3.96
N MET A 120 2.56 10.07 -3.88
CA MET A 120 3.26 9.56 -2.70
C MET A 120 4.49 10.39 -2.37
N ILE A 121 5.25 10.82 -3.37
CA ILE A 121 6.43 11.66 -3.12
C ILE A 121 6.05 13.06 -2.63
N ASN A 122 4.91 13.60 -3.07
CA ASN A 122 4.38 14.82 -2.47
C ASN A 122 3.99 14.62 -1.01
N VAL A 123 3.38 13.48 -0.67
CA VAL A 123 3.05 13.11 0.72
C VAL A 123 4.34 13.05 1.55
N ILE A 124 5.34 12.27 1.12
CA ILE A 124 6.63 12.16 1.80
C ILE A 124 7.33 13.53 1.96
N LYS A 125 7.16 14.46 1.02
CA LYS A 125 7.79 15.79 1.08
C LYS A 125 7.07 16.81 1.95
N LYS A 126 5.74 16.80 1.92
CA LYS A 126 4.92 17.93 2.38
C LYS A 126 4.16 17.65 3.66
N TYR A 127 3.87 16.38 3.96
CA TYR A 127 3.08 16.06 5.14
C TYR A 127 3.91 16.23 6.40
N GLU A 128 3.30 16.83 7.42
CA GLU A 128 3.93 17.09 8.71
C GLU A 128 4.09 15.81 9.54
N GLN A 129 3.13 14.89 9.43
CA GLN A 129 3.13 13.64 10.19
C GLN A 129 4.16 12.63 9.67
N ALA A 130 4.94 12.07 10.58
CA ALA A 130 5.95 11.07 10.26
C ALA A 130 5.33 9.76 9.78
N SER A 131 4.21 9.33 10.39
CA SER A 131 3.42 8.16 10.01
C SER A 131 3.02 8.21 8.54
N SER A 132 2.35 9.28 8.10
CA SER A 132 1.92 9.43 6.70
C SER A 132 3.08 9.36 5.71
N ARG A 133 4.23 9.95 6.07
CA ARG A 133 5.42 9.92 5.21
C ARG A 133 6.00 8.51 5.10
N ALA A 134 5.97 7.73 6.18
CA ALA A 134 6.46 6.36 6.13
C ALA A 134 5.49 5.44 5.38
N LEU A 135 4.18 5.54 5.63
CA LEU A 135 3.16 4.80 4.89
C LEU A 135 3.25 5.10 3.38
N ALA A 136 3.45 6.35 2.99
CA ALA A 136 3.66 6.70 1.59
C ALA A 136 4.97 6.12 1.01
N ALA A 137 6.02 5.96 1.83
CA ALA A 137 7.24 5.27 1.42
C ALA A 137 7.01 3.77 1.26
N GLU A 138 6.23 3.16 2.15
CA GLU A 138 5.82 1.76 2.07
C GLU A 138 4.98 1.49 0.82
N VAL A 139 4.02 2.36 0.51
CA VAL A 139 3.26 2.29 -0.75
C VAL A 139 4.21 2.27 -1.95
N CYS A 140 5.26 3.09 -1.94
CA CYS A 140 6.25 3.08 -3.02
C CYS A 140 7.00 1.74 -3.11
N SER A 141 7.35 1.13 -1.98
CA SER A 141 8.02 -0.18 -1.91
C SER A 141 7.11 -1.29 -2.45
N VAL A 142 5.90 -1.43 -1.89
CA VAL A 142 4.93 -2.47 -2.29
C VAL A 142 4.61 -2.40 -3.78
N VAL A 143 4.45 -1.20 -4.35
CA VAL A 143 4.19 -1.03 -5.79
C VAL A 143 5.30 -1.62 -6.67
N VAL A 144 6.56 -1.54 -6.23
CA VAL A 144 7.71 -2.03 -7.02
C VAL A 144 8.11 -3.47 -6.70
N GLN A 145 7.60 -4.04 -5.60
CA GLN A 145 7.86 -5.43 -5.23
C GLN A 145 7.41 -6.39 -6.35
N ASN A 146 8.37 -7.16 -6.88
CA ASN A 146 8.13 -8.18 -7.91
C ASN A 146 7.34 -7.69 -9.15
N ASN A 147 7.41 -6.40 -9.47
CA ASN A 147 6.63 -5.79 -10.54
C ASN A 147 7.52 -4.97 -11.50
N PRO A 148 8.10 -5.58 -12.55
CA PRO A 148 9.05 -4.93 -13.45
C PRO A 148 8.51 -3.64 -14.09
N TYR A 149 7.23 -3.61 -14.45
CA TYR A 149 6.59 -2.41 -15.01
C TYR A 149 6.64 -1.24 -14.01
N CYS A 150 6.29 -1.50 -12.76
CA CYS A 150 6.32 -0.47 -11.72
C CYS A 150 7.74 -0.08 -11.32
N GLN A 151 8.69 -1.02 -11.37
CA GLN A 151 10.11 -0.76 -11.14
C GLN A 151 10.67 0.19 -12.21
N ASP A 152 10.44 -0.11 -13.48
CA ASP A 152 10.85 0.73 -14.60
C ASP A 152 10.22 2.12 -14.47
N ALA A 153 8.92 2.21 -14.19
CA ALA A 153 8.25 3.48 -13.96
C ALA A 153 8.85 4.24 -12.77
N ALA A 154 9.16 3.59 -11.65
CA ALA A 154 9.77 4.24 -10.48
C ALA A 154 11.17 4.81 -10.78
N VAL A 155 11.94 4.13 -11.64
CA VAL A 155 13.23 4.60 -12.15
C VAL A 155 13.05 5.76 -13.13
N GLU A 156 12.16 5.61 -14.11
CA GLU A 156 11.88 6.58 -15.17
C GLU A 156 11.26 7.87 -14.66
N THR A 157 10.46 7.81 -13.59
CA THR A 157 9.82 9.02 -13.06
C THR A 157 10.85 9.97 -12.42
N ASP A 158 12.17 9.76 -12.53
CA ASP A 158 13.24 10.59 -11.96
C ASP A 158 13.18 10.73 -10.42
N LEU A 159 12.26 9.99 -9.79
CA LEU A 159 11.66 10.35 -8.51
C LEU A 159 12.35 9.66 -7.32
N VAL A 160 12.81 8.42 -7.54
CA VAL A 160 13.55 7.62 -6.55
C VAL A 160 15.06 7.94 -6.59
N LEU A 161 15.60 8.22 -7.79
CA LEU A 161 17.04 8.36 -8.05
C LEU A 161 17.57 9.79 -8.09
N GLN A 162 16.94 10.75 -8.80
CA GLN A 162 17.64 12.01 -9.13
C GLN A 162 17.96 12.92 -7.95
N LYS A 163 17.30 12.77 -6.80
CA LYS A 163 17.58 13.60 -5.62
C LYS A 163 17.94 12.81 -4.36
N ASN A 164 18.15 11.49 -4.48
CA ASN A 164 18.34 10.59 -3.34
C ASN A 164 17.29 10.81 -2.23
N PHE A 165 16.11 11.31 -2.58
CA PHE A 165 15.15 11.84 -1.61
C PHE A 165 14.54 10.71 -0.80
N PHE A 166 14.15 9.63 -1.49
CA PHE A 166 13.70 8.41 -0.83
C PHE A 166 14.76 7.92 0.16
N ILE A 167 16.03 7.87 -0.25
CA ILE A 167 17.14 7.46 0.62
C ILE A 167 17.22 8.37 1.85
N ARG A 168 17.17 9.69 1.68
CA ARG A 168 17.21 10.66 2.78
C ARG A 168 16.03 10.50 3.75
N SER A 169 14.82 10.30 3.22
CA SER A 169 13.61 10.15 4.03
C SER A 169 13.62 8.82 4.78
N ALA A 170 13.87 7.71 4.10
CA ALA A 170 13.94 6.38 4.71
C ALA A 170 15.10 6.27 5.71
N ALA A 171 16.26 6.88 5.42
CA ALA A 171 17.40 6.90 6.35
C ALA A 171 17.08 7.57 7.69
N ALA A 172 16.12 8.51 7.74
CA ALA A 172 15.69 9.13 8.98
C ALA A 172 14.89 8.16 9.86
N PHE A 173 14.26 7.15 9.27
CA PHE A 173 13.40 6.20 9.97
C PHE A 173 14.11 4.92 10.44
N ILE A 174 15.32 4.62 9.94
CA ILE A 174 16.10 3.44 10.36
C ILE A 174 16.32 3.39 11.88
N THR A 175 16.54 4.55 12.51
CA THR A 175 16.78 4.66 13.96
C THR A 175 15.56 5.14 14.73
N ASN A 176 14.36 5.11 14.12
CA ASN A 176 13.12 5.52 14.77
C ASN A 176 12.71 4.49 15.83
N GLU A 177 12.04 4.95 16.88
CA GLU A 177 11.49 4.08 17.93
C GLU A 177 10.30 3.27 17.44
N ASP A 178 9.51 3.84 16.53
CA ASP A 178 8.41 3.18 15.85
C ASP A 178 8.95 2.05 14.96
N VAL A 179 8.59 0.83 15.34
CA VAL A 179 9.04 -0.42 14.70
C VAL A 179 8.53 -0.50 13.28
N ASP A 180 7.26 -0.17 13.05
CA ASP A 180 6.63 -0.29 11.73
C ASP A 180 7.30 0.68 10.74
N LEU A 181 7.54 1.93 11.16
CA LEU A 181 8.24 2.90 10.29
C LEU A 181 9.67 2.47 9.98
N CYS A 182 10.35 1.86 10.95
CA CYS A 182 11.71 1.34 10.78
C CYS A 182 11.71 0.22 9.73
N GLU A 183 10.79 -0.75 9.87
CA GLU A 183 10.66 -1.91 9.00
C GLU A 183 10.35 -1.51 7.56
N SER A 184 9.31 -0.69 7.34
CA SER A 184 8.93 -0.21 6.01
C SER A 184 10.07 0.58 5.34
N ALA A 185 10.83 1.36 6.11
CA ALA A 185 11.97 2.11 5.59
C ALA A 185 13.14 1.22 5.18
N VAL A 186 13.52 0.23 5.99
CA VAL A 186 14.66 -0.65 5.66
C VAL A 186 14.33 -1.61 4.52
N GLU A 187 13.08 -2.05 4.43
CA GLU A 187 12.60 -2.91 3.35
C GLU A 187 12.61 -2.17 2.01
N GLY A 188 12.02 -0.98 1.95
CA GLY A 188 12.06 -0.15 0.75
C GLY A 188 13.48 0.19 0.28
N LEU A 189 14.37 0.53 1.22
CA LEU A 189 15.78 0.76 0.90
C LEU A 189 16.46 -0.48 0.29
N ALA A 190 16.16 -1.67 0.81
CA ALA A 190 16.76 -2.90 0.33
C ALA A 190 16.24 -3.25 -1.07
N GLU A 191 14.94 -3.10 -1.32
CA GLU A 191 14.31 -3.39 -2.60
C GLU A 191 14.82 -2.48 -3.72
N PHE A 192 14.78 -1.16 -3.51
CA PHE A 192 15.28 -0.21 -4.50
C PHE A 192 16.78 -0.40 -4.78
N ALA A 193 17.56 -0.78 -3.76
CA ALA A 193 18.97 -1.11 -3.94
C ALA A 193 19.19 -2.37 -4.78
N MET A 194 18.30 -3.36 -4.69
CA MET A 194 18.37 -4.57 -5.53
C MET A 194 17.89 -4.33 -6.97
N ILE A 195 17.02 -3.35 -7.20
CA ILE A 195 16.47 -3.06 -8.54
C ILE A 195 17.50 -2.37 -9.44
N GLY A 196 18.23 -1.35 -8.93
CA GLY A 196 19.02 -0.46 -9.79
C GLY A 196 20.45 -0.21 -9.28
N PRO A 197 21.49 -0.36 -10.12
CA PRO A 197 22.88 -0.12 -9.73
C PRO A 197 23.12 1.35 -9.31
N ASP A 198 22.42 2.30 -9.92
CA ASP A 198 22.51 3.72 -9.55
C ASP A 198 21.93 4.00 -8.16
N PHE A 199 20.84 3.30 -7.79
CA PHE A 199 20.24 3.44 -6.47
C PHE A 199 21.15 2.83 -5.41
N MET A 200 21.68 1.63 -5.68
CA MET A 200 22.68 0.98 -4.84
C MET A 200 23.89 1.90 -4.63
N ALA A 201 24.43 2.49 -5.69
CA ALA A 201 25.54 3.43 -5.61
C ALA A 201 25.18 4.67 -4.78
N ALA A 202 23.95 5.18 -4.90
CA ALA A 202 23.45 6.28 -4.09
C ALA A 202 23.32 5.92 -2.60
N CYS A 203 22.82 4.74 -2.26
CA CYS A 203 22.73 4.23 -0.88
C CYS A 203 24.10 4.13 -0.20
N LYS A 204 25.17 3.87 -0.96
CA LYS A 204 26.55 3.77 -0.47
C LYS A 204 27.22 5.13 -0.24
N LYS A 205 26.56 6.26 -0.56
CA LYS A 205 27.12 7.60 -0.32
C LYS A 205 27.17 7.89 1.19
N SER A 206 28.30 8.44 1.63
CA SER A 206 28.55 8.76 3.04
C SER A 206 27.60 9.80 3.62
N GLU A 207 26.89 10.57 2.79
CA GLU A 207 25.91 11.56 3.26
C GLU A 207 24.67 10.94 3.93
N PHE A 208 24.37 9.67 3.64
CA PHE A 208 23.22 8.95 4.23
C PHE A 208 23.61 8.03 5.38
N ASP A 209 24.87 7.59 5.38
CA ASP A 209 25.49 6.74 6.40
C ASP A 209 24.62 5.53 6.82
N LEU A 210 23.97 4.91 5.83
CA LEU A 210 22.97 3.85 6.05
C LEU A 210 23.53 2.68 6.86
N ILE A 211 24.78 2.29 6.61
CA ILE A 211 25.44 1.19 7.33
C ILE A 211 25.63 1.55 8.81
N ALA A 212 26.04 2.78 9.13
CA ALA A 212 26.18 3.20 10.52
C ALA A 212 24.82 3.24 11.22
N LYS A 213 23.79 3.75 10.56
CA LYS A 213 22.41 3.74 11.08
C LYS A 213 21.88 2.34 11.33
N CYS A 214 22.14 1.39 10.41
CA CYS A 214 21.80 -0.02 10.63
C CYS A 214 22.53 -0.58 11.86
N ASN A 215 23.83 -0.31 11.99
CA ASN A 215 24.61 -0.75 13.17
C ASN A 215 24.09 -0.13 14.47
N GLU A 216 23.67 1.14 14.43
CA GLU A 216 23.08 1.83 15.57
C GLU A 216 21.76 1.18 15.98
N ARG A 217 20.84 0.95 15.03
CA ARG A 217 19.55 0.32 15.31
C ARG A 217 19.71 -1.11 15.85
N ILE A 218 20.61 -1.91 15.27
CA ILE A 218 20.93 -3.25 15.79
C ILE A 218 21.41 -3.17 17.24
N LYS A 219 22.29 -2.21 17.57
CA LYS A 219 22.75 -2.01 18.96
C LYS A 219 21.62 -1.59 19.90
N GLN A 220 20.72 -0.72 19.45
CA GLN A 220 19.55 -0.31 20.23
C GLN A 220 18.67 -1.53 20.56
N ILE A 221 18.38 -2.37 19.56
CA ILE A 221 17.57 -3.59 19.76
C ILE A 221 18.31 -4.60 20.64
N ASP A 222 19.61 -4.77 20.46
CA ASP A 222 20.40 -5.70 21.28
C ASP A 222 20.44 -5.31 22.77
N ALA A 223 20.29 -4.02 23.07
CA ALA A 223 20.23 -3.47 24.41
C ALA A 223 18.84 -3.54 25.07
N LEU A 224 17.80 -3.93 24.33
CA LEU A 224 16.48 -4.22 24.91
C LEU A 224 16.54 -5.51 25.75
N GLU A 225 15.64 -5.61 26.72
CA GLU A 225 15.50 -6.75 27.63
C GLU A 225 14.11 -7.38 27.50
N ASP A 226 13.98 -8.65 27.88
CA ASP A 226 12.71 -9.40 27.99
C ASP A 226 11.79 -9.29 26.74
N GLU A 227 10.51 -8.96 26.94
CA GLU A 227 9.47 -8.96 25.89
C GLU A 227 9.75 -7.92 24.80
N ASP A 228 10.33 -6.76 25.13
CA ASP A 228 10.65 -5.71 24.16
C ASP A 228 11.70 -6.18 23.14
N LYS A 229 12.65 -7.02 23.59
CA LYS A 229 13.67 -7.60 22.72
C LYS A 229 13.07 -8.64 21.76
N GLU A 230 12.14 -9.45 22.25
CA GLU A 230 11.46 -10.45 21.43
C GLU A 230 10.63 -9.78 20.34
N PHE A 231 9.90 -8.71 20.70
CA PHE A 231 9.10 -7.94 19.76
C PHE A 231 9.95 -7.29 18.64
N ALA A 232 11.12 -6.74 18.98
CA ALA A 232 11.99 -6.06 18.01
C ALA A 232 12.88 -6.99 17.15
N GLN A 233 12.76 -8.31 17.32
CA GLN A 233 13.64 -9.28 16.65
C GLN A 233 13.40 -9.36 15.13
N GLU A 234 12.16 -9.14 14.69
CA GLU A 234 11.82 -9.05 13.26
C GLU A 234 12.50 -7.83 12.62
N THR A 235 12.35 -6.65 13.25
CA THR A 235 13.00 -5.40 12.83
C THR A 235 14.50 -5.59 12.70
N LYS A 236 15.14 -6.24 13.68
CA LYS A 236 16.58 -6.54 13.64
C LYS A 236 16.94 -7.35 12.40
N THR A 237 16.14 -8.37 12.08
CA THR A 237 16.35 -9.22 10.91
C THR A 237 16.27 -8.41 9.61
N ARG A 238 15.28 -7.52 9.48
CA ARG A 238 15.15 -6.64 8.30
C ARG A 238 16.30 -5.62 8.19
N VAL A 239 16.74 -5.04 9.31
CA VAL A 239 17.90 -4.12 9.35
C VAL A 239 19.19 -4.84 8.96
N GLU A 240 19.41 -6.07 9.45
CA GLU A 240 20.54 -6.90 9.07
C GLU A 240 20.51 -7.26 7.58
N TYR A 241 19.32 -7.51 7.03
CA TYR A 241 19.14 -7.76 5.60
C TYR A 241 19.54 -6.54 4.75
N LEU A 242 19.04 -5.34 5.06
CA LEU A 242 19.46 -4.11 4.37
C LEU A 242 20.98 -3.93 4.44
N LYS A 243 21.57 -4.10 5.63
CA LYS A 243 23.03 -4.01 5.81
C LYS A 243 23.79 -5.01 4.94
N LYS A 244 23.28 -6.24 4.79
CA LYS A 244 23.87 -7.24 3.91
C LYS A 244 23.77 -6.80 2.44
N VAL A 245 22.61 -6.33 2.00
CA VAL A 245 22.39 -5.83 0.63
C VAL A 245 23.38 -4.70 0.29
N LEU A 246 23.64 -3.79 1.23
CA LEU A 246 24.56 -2.66 1.04
C LEU A 246 26.06 -3.03 1.11
N THR A 247 26.41 -4.22 1.60
CA THR A 247 27.82 -4.66 1.71
C THR A 247 28.27 -5.61 0.60
N VAL A 248 27.34 -6.09 -0.23
CA VAL A 248 27.63 -6.80 -1.49
C VAL A 248 28.08 -5.80 -2.56
#